data_AF-A0A0A3I0U0-F1
#
_entry.id   AF-A0A0A3I0U0-F1
#
_cell.length_a   1.000
_cell.length_b   1.000
_cell.length_c   1.000
_cell.angle_alpha   90.00
_cell.angle_beta   90.00
_cell.angle_gamma   90.00
#
_symmetry.space_group_name_H-M   'P 1'
#
loop_
_entity.id
_entity.type
_entity.pdbx_description
1 polymer ?
#
loop_
_entity_poly.entity_id
_entity_poly.type
_entity_poly.pdbx_seq_one_letter_code
_entity_poly.pdbx_strand_id
1 'polypeptide(L)'
;MFRTALYTSLAAAIFLTLALSGLSLFKFIQWKPLDYTERFHILQNSHGFFQWLFLGIILFIIIFIFYWIMQYVVLVPAFVSSLLIGGLIALIVEWFIFELPAELNSFTKLSVPFMITVIVTARFVFETASFHFQANSNEKQNELPYEDTVIK
;
A
#
# COMPACT_ATOMS: atom_id res chain seq x y z
N MET A 1 -8.47 11.66 11.69
CA MET A 1 -8.40 10.40 10.90
C MET A 1 -8.33 10.61 9.38
N PHE A 2 -9.21 11.39 8.75
CA PHE A 2 -9.17 11.55 7.29
C PHE A 2 -7.85 12.18 6.78
N ARG A 3 -7.38 13.26 7.43
CA ARG A 3 -6.12 13.92 7.07
C ARG A 3 -4.91 12.98 7.15
N THR A 4 -4.83 12.19 8.23
CA THR A 4 -3.74 11.22 8.41
C THR A 4 -3.81 10.11 7.35
N ALA A 5 -5.00 9.61 7.04
CA ALA A 5 -5.21 8.65 5.95
C ALA A 5 -4.68 9.20 4.62
N LEU A 6 -5.05 10.44 4.28
CA LEU A 6 -4.69 11.09 3.02
C LEU A 6 -3.17 11.30 2.90
N TYR A 7 -2.51 11.84 3.92
CA TYR A 7 -1.06 12.06 3.86
C TYR A 7 -0.28 10.75 3.85
N THR A 8 -0.71 9.76 4.63
CA THR A 8 -0.06 8.45 4.70
C THR A 8 -0.16 7.72 3.37
N SER A 9 -1.35 7.67 2.77
CA SER A 9 -1.53 7.02 1.48
C SER A 9 -0.82 7.74 0.35
N LEU A 10 -0.75 9.08 0.39
CA LEU A 10 -0.02 9.87 -0.60
C LEU A 10 1.49 9.61 -0.52
N ALA A 11 2.06 9.66 0.69
CA ALA A 11 3.47 9.37 0.91
C ALA A 11 3.83 7.94 0.48
N ALA A 12 3.00 6.96 0.87
CA ALA A 12 3.18 5.56 0.51
C ALA A 12 3.07 5.32 -1.01
N ALA A 13 2.13 5.98 -1.70
CA ALA A 13 1.97 5.86 -3.14
C ALA A 13 3.16 6.47 -3.89
N ILE A 14 3.63 7.65 -3.48
CA ILE A 14 4.82 8.28 -4.05
C ILE A 14 6.03 7.36 -3.85
N PHE A 15 6.25 6.88 -2.62
CA PHE A 15 7.34 5.96 -2.30
C PHE A 15 7.28 4.70 -3.17
N LEU A 16 6.13 4.03 -3.24
CA LEU A 16 5.98 2.78 -3.98
C LEU A 16 6.17 2.99 -5.50
N THR A 17 5.67 4.10 -6.03
CA THR A 17 5.84 4.45 -7.45
C THR A 17 7.31 4.70 -7.79
N LEU A 18 8.03 5.43 -6.94
CA LEU A 18 9.47 5.66 -7.10
C LEU A 18 10.27 4.37 -6.92
N ALA A 19 9.91 3.54 -5.94
CA ALA A 19 10.54 2.24 -5.72
C ALA A 19 10.36 1.32 -6.92
N LEU A 20 9.15 1.24 -7.49
CA LEU A 20 8.87 0.49 -8.72
C LEU A 20 9.66 1.01 -9.92
N SER A 21 9.77 2.34 -10.05
CA SER A 21 10.60 2.97 -11.09
C SER A 21 12.07 2.58 -10.93
N GLY A 22 12.61 2.63 -9.71
CA GLY A 22 13.97 2.18 -9.39
C GLY A 22 14.18 0.69 -9.66
N LEU A 23 13.28 -0.17 -9.19
CA LEU A 23 13.30 -1.62 -9.42
C LEU A 23 13.33 -1.94 -10.92
N SER A 24 12.53 -1.23 -11.72
CA SER A 24 12.50 -1.37 -13.17
C SER A 24 13.80 -0.90 -13.82
N LEU A 25 14.33 0.25 -13.40
CA LEU A 25 15.56 0.85 -13.93
C LEU A 25 16.77 -0.06 -13.70
N PHE A 26 16.88 -0.68 -12.53
CA PHE A 26 17.96 -1.62 -12.18
C PHE A 26 17.69 -3.07 -12.63
N LYS A 27 16.57 -3.34 -13.32
CA LYS A 27 16.16 -4.68 -13.78
C LYS A 27 16.04 -5.71 -12.64
N PHE A 28 15.70 -5.26 -11.43
CA PHE A 28 15.39 -6.14 -10.30
C PHE A 28 14.01 -6.82 -10.43
N ILE A 29 13.16 -6.26 -11.27
CA ILE A 29 11.91 -6.87 -11.74
C ILE A 29 12.06 -7.21 -13.22
N GLN A 30 11.55 -8.38 -13.64
CA GLN A 30 11.62 -8.79 -15.05
C GLN A 30 10.50 -8.15 -15.90
N TRP A 31 9.43 -7.66 -15.25
CA TRP A 31 8.30 -6.97 -15.88
C TRP A 31 8.47 -5.46 -15.82
N LYS A 32 7.80 -4.73 -16.73
CA LYS A 32 7.81 -3.26 -16.70
C LYS A 32 6.51 -2.74 -16.06
N PRO A 33 6.60 -1.84 -15.07
CA PRO A 33 5.41 -1.27 -14.43
C PRO A 33 4.47 -0.52 -15.37
N LEU A 34 4.97 -0.07 -16.52
CA LEU A 34 4.18 0.65 -17.52
C LEU A 34 3.48 -0.26 -18.54
N ASP A 35 3.66 -1.59 -18.49
CA ASP A 35 3.02 -2.53 -19.43
C ASP A 35 1.48 -2.50 -19.36
N TYR A 36 0.91 -1.95 -18.27
CA TYR A 36 -0.53 -1.71 -18.17
C TYR A 36 -1.06 -0.81 -19.29
N THR A 37 -0.23 0.09 -19.83
CA THR A 37 -0.65 1.01 -20.89
C THR A 37 -0.96 0.26 -22.18
N GLU A 38 -0.13 -0.72 -22.54
CA GLU A 38 -0.33 -1.61 -23.68
C GLU A 38 -1.49 -2.58 -23.41
N ARG A 39 -1.50 -3.25 -22.26
CA ARG A 39 -2.53 -4.26 -21.91
C ARG A 39 -3.94 -3.68 -21.86
N PHE A 40 -4.14 -2.52 -21.25
CA PHE A 40 -5.47 -1.92 -21.08
C PHE A 40 -5.80 -0.84 -22.12
N HIS A 41 -4.89 -0.54 -23.04
CA HIS A 41 -5.03 0.54 -24.03
C HIS A 41 -5.25 1.94 -23.40
N ILE A 42 -4.73 2.13 -22.19
CA ILE A 42 -4.84 3.39 -21.44
C ILE A 42 -3.54 4.16 -21.58
N LEU A 43 -3.60 5.44 -21.96
CA LEU A 43 -2.42 6.33 -22.00
C LEU A 43 -1.26 5.85 -22.92
N GLN A 44 -1.51 4.98 -23.90
CA GLN A 44 -0.49 4.42 -24.81
C GLN A 44 0.36 5.49 -25.51
N ASN A 45 -0.27 6.55 -26.01
CA ASN A 45 0.40 7.63 -26.75
C ASN A 45 0.89 8.78 -25.86
N SER A 46 0.75 8.65 -24.53
CA SER A 46 1.13 9.71 -23.60
C SER A 46 2.61 9.63 -23.23
N HIS A 47 3.17 10.75 -22.75
CA HIS A 47 4.55 10.77 -22.28
C HIS A 47 4.72 9.86 -21.05
N GLY A 48 5.86 9.18 -20.92
CA GLY A 48 6.10 8.21 -19.85
C GLY A 48 5.90 8.77 -18.44
N PHE A 49 6.14 10.08 -18.25
CA PHE A 49 5.82 10.77 -17.00
C PHE A 49 4.33 10.70 -16.62
N PHE A 50 3.41 10.91 -17.58
CA PHE A 50 1.97 10.85 -17.32
C PHE A 50 1.52 9.41 -17.04
N GLN A 51 2.16 8.42 -17.65
CA GLN A 51 1.90 7.00 -17.36
C GLN A 51 2.30 6.66 -15.92
N TRP A 52 3.48 7.08 -15.47
CA TRP A 52 3.91 6.92 -14.07
C TRP A 52 3.03 7.68 -13.08
N LEU A 53 2.63 8.90 -13.42
CA LEU A 53 1.70 9.69 -12.59
C LEU A 53 0.36 8.97 -12.43
N PHE A 54 -0.19 8.42 -13.52
CA PHE A 54 -1.43 7.67 -13.50
C PHE A 54 -1.32 6.39 -12.66
N LEU A 55 -0.22 5.63 -12.80
CA LEU A 55 0.08 4.49 -11.93
C LEU A 55 0.09 4.91 -10.46
N GLY A 56 0.75 6.02 -10.13
CA GLY A 56 0.81 6.56 -8.77
C GLY A 56 -0.58 6.93 -8.21
N ILE A 57 -1.46 7.50 -9.04
CA ILE A 57 -2.84 7.81 -8.65
C ILE A 57 -3.62 6.52 -8.34
N ILE A 58 -3.48 5.48 -9.15
CA ILE A 58 -4.13 4.18 -8.90
C ILE A 58 -3.61 3.58 -7.58
N LEU A 59 -2.30 3.55 -7.39
CA LEU A 59 -1.68 3.05 -6.16
C LEU A 59 -2.15 3.85 -4.94
N PHE A 60 -2.27 5.17 -5.06
CA PHE A 60 -2.82 6.02 -4.00
C PHE A 60 -4.23 5.61 -3.60
N ILE A 61 -5.13 5.40 -4.56
CA ILE A 61 -6.52 4.99 -4.28
C ILE A 61 -6.53 3.63 -3.57
N ILE A 62 -5.77 2.66 -4.06
CA ILE A 62 -5.68 1.33 -3.46
C ILE A 62 -5.17 1.42 -2.02
N ILE A 63 -4.04 2.11 -1.80
CA ILE A 63 -3.45 2.26 -0.47
C ILE A 63 -4.38 3.02 0.48
N PHE A 64 -5.08 4.04 -0.01
CA PHE A 64 -6.05 4.80 0.78
C PHE A 64 -7.19 3.90 1.28
N ILE A 65 -7.72 3.02 0.42
CA ILE A 65 -8.73 2.03 0.81
C ILE A 65 -8.15 1.06 1.86
N PHE A 66 -6.95 0.53 1.64
CA PHE A 66 -6.29 -0.36 2.59
C PHE A 66 -6.05 0.29 3.96
N TYR A 67 -5.69 1.57 4.00
CA TYR A 67 -5.54 2.31 5.25
C TYR A 67 -6.83 2.27 6.08
N TRP A 68 -7.98 2.53 5.45
CA TRP A 68 -9.28 2.49 6.13
C TRP A 68 -9.66 1.09 6.61
N ILE A 69 -9.40 0.06 5.82
CA ILE A 69 -9.65 -1.34 6.22
C ILE A 69 -8.80 -1.69 7.45
N MET A 70 -7.53 -1.29 7.46
CA MET A 70 -6.57 -1.67 8.49
C MET A 70 -6.78 -0.98 9.83
N GLN A 71 -7.54 0.11 9.88
CA GLN A 71 -7.94 0.72 11.15
C GLN A 71 -8.69 -0.24 12.06
N TYR A 72 -9.43 -1.20 11.49
CA TYR A 72 -10.20 -2.17 12.27
C TYR A 72 -9.39 -3.39 12.69
N VAL A 73 -8.16 -3.53 12.20
CA VAL A 73 -7.28 -4.67 12.47
C VAL A 73 -6.30 -4.32 13.60
N VAL A 74 -6.83 -3.89 14.75
CA VAL A 74 -6.04 -3.39 15.89
C VAL A 74 -5.48 -4.53 16.76
N LEU A 75 -6.11 -5.70 16.73
CA LEU A 75 -5.73 -6.87 17.53
C LEU A 75 -4.51 -7.61 16.97
N VAL A 76 -4.19 -7.43 15.69
CA VAL A 76 -3.07 -8.14 15.04
C VAL A 76 -1.86 -7.21 14.96
N PRO A 77 -0.67 -7.65 15.37
CA PRO A 77 0.54 -6.85 15.21
C PRO A 77 0.73 -6.41 13.76
N ALA A 78 0.99 -5.12 13.55
CA ALA A 78 1.18 -4.54 12.21
C ALA A 78 2.26 -5.27 11.40
N PHE A 79 3.27 -5.83 12.07
CA PHE A 79 4.27 -6.67 11.42
C PHE A 79 3.68 -7.94 10.78
N VAL A 80 2.82 -8.67 11.50
CA VAL A 80 2.25 -9.93 11.01
C VAL A 80 1.25 -9.64 9.88
N SER A 81 0.41 -8.62 10.05
CA SER A 81 -0.56 -8.24 9.01
C SER A 81 0.13 -7.75 7.75
N SER A 82 1.16 -6.92 7.85
CA SER A 82 1.92 -6.45 6.68
C SER A 82 2.69 -7.55 5.98
N LEU A 83 3.29 -8.48 6.73
CA LEU A 83 3.99 -9.62 6.14
C LEU A 83 3.04 -10.53 5.36
N LEU A 84 1.92 -10.93 5.97
CA LEU A 84 0.97 -11.84 5.35
C LEU A 84 0.21 -11.16 4.21
N ILE A 85 -0.40 -10.00 4.46
CA ILE A 85 -1.27 -9.33 3.48
C ILE A 85 -0.43 -8.66 2.40
N GLY A 86 0.65 -7.97 2.76
CA GLY A 86 1.56 -7.38 1.78
C GLY A 86 2.26 -8.44 0.92
N GLY A 87 2.70 -9.54 1.53
CA GLY A 87 3.25 -10.68 0.79
C GLY A 87 2.24 -11.34 -0.15
N LEU A 88 1.02 -11.59 0.32
CA LEU A 88 -0.06 -12.15 -0.50
C LEU A 88 -0.40 -11.23 -1.69
N ILE A 89 -0.52 -9.92 -1.45
CA ILE A 89 -0.80 -8.93 -2.52
C ILE A 89 0.32 -8.93 -3.55
N ALA A 90 1.59 -8.91 -3.11
CA ALA A 90 2.71 -8.93 -4.03
C ALA A 90 2.71 -10.20 -4.90
N LEU A 91 2.45 -11.36 -4.28
CA LEU A 91 2.32 -12.63 -5.00
C LEU A 91 1.18 -12.60 -6.02
N ILE A 92 -0.01 -12.11 -5.64
CA ILE A 92 -1.17 -12.02 -6.54
C ILE A 92 -0.87 -11.09 -7.72
N VAL A 93 -0.29 -9.91 -7.46
CA VAL A 93 0.07 -8.94 -8.50
C VAL A 93 1.07 -9.55 -9.47
N GLU A 94 2.11 -10.20 -8.94
CA GLU A 94 3.14 -10.81 -9.77
C GLU A 94 2.59 -12.00 -10.59
N TRP A 95 1.71 -12.79 -10.00
CA TRP A 95 1.01 -13.86 -10.70
C TRP A 95 0.16 -13.33 -11.86
N PHE A 96 -0.60 -12.26 -11.61
CA PHE A 96 -1.44 -11.63 -12.63
C PHE A 96 -0.60 -11.04 -13.78
N ILE A 97 0.58 -10.49 -13.49
CA ILE A 97 1.45 -9.88 -14.50
C ILE A 97 2.13 -10.93 -15.39
N PHE A 98 2.64 -12.01 -14.80
CA PHE A 98 3.39 -13.02 -15.55
C PHE A 98 2.53 -14.16 -16.13
N GLU A 99 1.22 -14.19 -15.83
CA GLU A 99 0.33 -15.29 -16.25
C GLU A 99 0.95 -16.67 -15.95
N LEU A 100 1.62 -16.78 -14.79
CA LEU A 100 2.46 -17.94 -14.48
C LEU A 100 1.59 -19.20 -14.41
N PRO A 101 1.93 -20.26 -15.17
CA PRO A 101 1.37 -21.57 -14.88
C PRO A 101 1.79 -21.96 -13.46
N ALA A 102 0.88 -22.65 -12.75
CA ALA A 102 1.07 -23.09 -11.36
C ALA A 102 2.10 -24.23 -11.23
N GLU A 103 3.27 -24.08 -11.86
CA GLU A 103 4.38 -25.00 -11.85
C GLU A 103 5.46 -24.47 -10.90
N LEU A 104 6.18 -25.37 -10.20
CA LEU A 104 7.18 -24.99 -9.20
C LEU A 104 8.34 -24.15 -9.78
N ASN A 105 8.60 -24.26 -11.09
CA ASN A 105 9.60 -23.44 -11.78
C ASN A 105 9.19 -21.96 -11.90
N SER A 106 7.90 -21.63 -11.81
CA SER A 106 7.40 -20.24 -11.83
C SER A 106 7.89 -19.42 -10.63
N PHE A 107 8.16 -20.06 -9.48
CA PHE A 107 8.65 -19.36 -8.28
C PHE A 107 10.04 -18.75 -8.43
N THR A 108 10.86 -19.23 -9.38
CA THR A 108 12.19 -18.64 -9.64
C THR A 108 12.12 -17.31 -10.39
N LYS A 109 10.97 -16.95 -10.97
CA LYS A 109 10.75 -15.66 -11.65
C LYS A 109 10.27 -14.57 -10.69
N LEU A 110 9.97 -14.94 -9.46
CA LEU A 110 9.36 -14.10 -8.45
C LEU A 110 10.38 -13.09 -7.90
N SER A 111 10.06 -11.80 -7.98
CA SER A 111 10.97 -10.72 -7.62
C SER A 111 10.91 -10.45 -6.11
N VAL A 112 11.87 -11.01 -5.39
CA VAL A 112 12.08 -10.75 -3.96
C VAL A 112 12.18 -9.25 -3.65
N PRO A 113 12.94 -8.43 -4.42
CA PRO A 113 12.99 -6.99 -4.20
C PRO A 113 11.60 -6.31 -4.29
N PHE A 114 10.76 -6.70 -5.25
CA PHE A 114 9.40 -6.18 -5.36
C PHE A 114 8.56 -6.55 -4.14
N MET A 115 8.53 -7.82 -3.74
CA MET A 115 7.79 -8.26 -2.57
C MET A 115 8.19 -7.48 -1.31
N ILE A 116 9.49 -7.30 -1.08
CA ILE A 116 9.99 -6.54 0.08
C ILE A 116 9.48 -5.09 0.02
N THR A 117 9.53 -4.43 -1.14
CA THR A 117 9.02 -3.04 -1.25
C THR A 117 7.53 -2.93 -0.94
N VAL A 118 6.72 -3.90 -1.38
CA VAL A 118 5.28 -3.94 -1.07
C VAL A 118 5.06 -4.18 0.43
N ILE A 119 5.77 -5.13 1.04
CA ILE A 119 5.67 -5.43 2.48
C ILE A 119 6.07 -4.22 3.33
N VAL A 120 7.17 -3.54 3.00
CA VAL A 120 7.63 -2.34 3.72
C VAL A 120 6.60 -1.21 3.59
N THR A 121 6.06 -1.00 2.38
CA THR A 121 5.02 0.02 2.15
C THR A 121 3.75 -0.32 2.94
N ALA A 122 3.32 -1.58 2.89
CA ALA A 122 2.16 -2.06 3.65
C ALA A 122 2.38 -1.86 5.15
N ARG A 123 3.57 -2.19 5.67
CA ARG A 123 3.93 -2.00 7.07
C ARG A 123 3.78 -0.55 7.49
N PHE A 124 4.37 0.38 6.73
CA PHE A 124 4.24 1.82 7.01
C PHE A 124 2.77 2.26 7.12
N VAL A 125 1.94 1.82 6.17
CA VAL A 125 0.50 2.16 6.15
C VAL A 125 -0.25 1.54 7.32
N PHE A 126 -0.01 0.26 7.63
CA PHE A 126 -0.76 -0.49 8.64
C PHE A 126 -0.38 -0.07 10.06
N GLU A 127 0.91 0.20 10.28
CA GLU A 127 1.42 0.69 11.56
C GLU A 127 0.87 2.09 11.84
N THR A 128 0.87 2.97 10.85
CA THR A 128 0.28 4.32 10.98
C THR A 128 -1.24 4.26 11.21
N ALA A 129 -1.96 3.39 10.50
CA ALA A 129 -3.40 3.23 10.65
C ALA A 129 -3.79 2.73 12.04
N SER A 130 -3.13 1.68 12.52
CA SER A 130 -3.41 1.08 13.83
C SER A 130 -3.01 1.99 14.98
N PHE A 131 -1.84 2.64 14.91
CA PHE A 131 -1.36 3.57 15.93
C PHE A 131 -2.32 4.75 16.11
N HIS A 132 -2.70 5.44 15.03
CA HIS A 132 -3.62 6.57 15.14
C HIS A 132 -5.03 6.16 15.53
N PHE A 133 -5.48 4.96 15.18
CA PHE A 133 -6.77 4.46 15.66
C PHE A 133 -6.74 4.24 17.17
N GLN A 134 -5.72 3.55 17.68
CA GLN A 134 -5.57 3.30 19.11
C GLN A 134 -5.34 4.59 19.91
N ALA A 135 -4.54 5.53 19.41
CA ALA A 135 -4.33 6.83 20.06
C ALA A 135 -5.63 7.63 20.21
N ASN A 136 -6.44 7.72 19.16
CA ASN A 136 -7.73 8.41 19.22
C ASN A 136 -8.72 7.70 20.17
N SER A 137 -8.73 6.37 20.22
CA SER A 137 -9.57 5.63 21.17
C SER A 137 -9.16 5.87 22.62
N ASN A 138 -7.86 5.89 22.89
CA ASN A 138 -7.33 6.16 24.23
C ASN A 138 -7.60 7.60 24.68
N GLU A 139 -7.50 8.58 23.76
CA GLU A 139 -7.83 9.98 24.04
C GLU A 139 -9.30 10.12 24.44
N LYS A 140 -10.23 9.54 23.68
CA LYS A 140 -11.67 9.53 24.01
C LYS A 140 -11.98 8.86 25.35
N GLN A 141 -11.23 7.83 25.73
CA GLN A 141 -11.42 7.17 27.02
C GLN A 141 -10.87 8.00 28.19
N ASN A 142 -9.87 8.84 27.93
CA ASN A 142 -9.25 9.72 28.93
C ASN A 142 -9.87 11.12 28.99
N GLU A 143 -10.84 11.44 28.13
CA GLU A 143 -11.68 12.61 28.29
C GLU A 143 -12.43 12.48 29.62
N LEU A 144 -12.05 13.29 30.61
CA LEU A 144 -12.76 13.39 31.87
C LEU A 144 -14.22 13.74 31.55
N PRO A 145 -15.21 13.08 32.18
CA PRO A 145 -16.58 13.53 32.08
C PRO A 145 -16.66 14.90 32.77
N TYR A 146 -16.50 15.97 32.00
CA TYR A 146 -16.91 17.30 32.45
C TYR A 146 -18.44 17.28 32.44
N GLU A 147 -18.99 16.84 33.57
CA GLU A 147 -20.37 17.10 33.91
C GLU A 147 -20.47 18.62 34.13
N ASP A 148 -21.26 19.32 33.30
CA ASP A 148 -21.63 20.74 33.48
C ASP A 148 -22.55 20.92 34.72
N THR A 149 -22.30 20.22 35.82
CA THR A 149 -23.19 20.16 37.00
C THR A 149 -22.68 20.92 38.20
N VAL A 150 -21.65 21.77 38.06
CA VAL A 150 -21.18 22.57 39.19
C VAL A 150 -21.28 24.07 38.96
N ILE A 151 -22.28 24.61 39.65
CA ILE A 151 -22.50 25.97 40.14
C ILE A 151 -23.26 26.90 39.19
N LYS A 152 -24.57 26.97 39.42
CA LYS A 152 -25.38 28.17 39.22
C LYS A 152 -25.94 28.62 40.56
#